data_AF-A0A432FM26-F1
#
_entry.id   AF-A0A432FM26-F1
#
_cell.length_a   1.000
_cell.length_b   1.000
_cell.length_c   1.000
_cell.angle_alpha   90.00
_cell.angle_beta   90.00
_cell.angle_gamma   90.00
#
_symmetry.space_group_name_H-M   'P 1'
#
loop_
_entity.id
_entity.type
_entity.pdbx_description
1 polymer ?
#
loop_
_entity_poly.entity_id
_entity_poly.type
_entity_poly.pdbx_seq_one_letter_code
_entity_poly.pdbx_strand_id
1 'polypeptide(L)'
;MRKLCSLLLLLLFTTAVSAMEVTKSPNDDRQYEYLELPNRMRVLLVSDPEADKAAAALTVGVGSTSDPPGRDGLAHFLEHMLFMGTEQYPDVDDYSDFIKKNGGMDNAFTAGGQTTYYFDIKPEALEPALDRFAQFFIAPLMDARYVEREKHAVESEYQLKLKDDTRRIGAAQKQSYNP
;
A
#
# COMPACT_ATOMS: atom_id res chain seq x y z
N MET A 1 2.75 -14.18 63.13
CA MET A 1 2.70 -14.99 61.89
C MET A 1 1.30 -14.89 61.28
N ARG A 2 1.12 -14.09 60.22
CA ARG A 2 0.08 -14.29 59.17
C ARG A 2 0.18 -13.19 58.10
N LYS A 3 0.83 -13.59 57.00
CA LYS A 3 0.53 -13.31 55.58
C LYS A 3 0.52 -11.87 55.09
N LEU A 4 1.69 -11.50 54.57
CA LEU A 4 1.94 -10.58 53.46
C LEU A 4 1.02 -10.95 52.27
N CYS A 5 0.17 -10.03 51.81
CA CYS A 5 -0.58 -10.18 50.56
C CYS A 5 -0.17 -9.04 49.63
N SER A 6 0.83 -9.31 48.80
CA SER A 6 1.23 -8.46 47.68
C SER A 6 0.08 -8.39 46.68
N LEU A 7 -0.54 -7.21 46.56
CA LEU A 7 -1.42 -6.90 45.43
C LEU A 7 -0.60 -6.05 44.45
N LEU A 8 0.15 -6.73 43.59
CA LEU A 8 0.79 -6.10 42.43
C LEU A 8 -0.32 -5.91 41.38
N LEU A 9 -0.92 -4.72 41.36
CA LEU A 9 -1.86 -4.33 40.32
C LEU A 9 -1.07 -4.11 39.03
N LEU A 10 -0.98 -5.15 38.19
CA LEU A 10 -0.46 -5.03 36.84
C LEU A 10 -1.49 -4.23 36.02
N LEU A 11 -1.36 -2.91 36.02
CA LEU A 11 -2.05 -2.04 35.06
C LEU A 11 -1.48 -2.37 33.68
N LEU A 12 -2.11 -3.33 33.00
CA LEU A 12 -2.03 -3.44 31.55
C LEU A 12 -2.53 -2.09 31.02
N PHE A 13 -1.61 -1.27 30.51
CA PHE A 13 -1.95 -0.16 29.63
C PHE A 13 -2.58 -0.76 28.37
N THR A 14 -3.87 -1.08 28.44
CA THR A 14 -4.72 -1.16 27.25
C THR A 14 -4.77 0.26 26.72
N THR A 15 -3.91 0.57 25.74
CA THR A 15 -4.08 1.79 24.95
C THR A 15 -5.50 1.75 24.41
N ALA A 16 -6.34 2.64 24.91
CA ALA A 16 -7.70 2.76 24.44
C ALA A 16 -7.63 3.11 22.94
N VAL A 17 -7.96 2.14 22.09
CA VAL A 17 -8.25 2.39 20.68
C VAL A 17 -9.54 3.19 20.68
N SER A 18 -9.46 4.46 20.28
CA SER A 18 -10.65 5.27 20.07
C SER A 18 -11.36 4.72 18.83
N ALA A 19 -12.33 3.84 19.03
CA ALA A 19 -13.16 3.31 17.95
C ALA A 19 -14.05 4.44 17.42
N MET A 20 -13.70 4.96 16.24
CA MET A 20 -14.55 5.89 15.50
C MET A 20 -15.66 5.08 14.81
N GLU A 21 -16.91 5.47 15.01
CA GLU A 21 -18.04 4.80 14.34
C GLU A 21 -18.05 5.14 12.84
N VAL A 22 -17.95 4.11 11.99
CA VAL A 22 -17.91 4.27 10.54
C VAL A 22 -19.33 4.45 10.03
N THR A 23 -19.64 5.63 9.49
CA THR A 23 -20.93 5.89 8.84
C THR A 23 -21.03 5.10 7.54
N LYS A 24 -22.08 4.28 7.40
CA LYS A 24 -22.34 3.48 6.20
C LYS A 24 -23.76 3.68 5.66
N SER A 25 -23.99 3.22 4.43
CA SER A 25 -25.33 3.19 3.83
C SER A 25 -26.25 2.24 4.61
N PRO A 26 -27.56 2.54 4.75
CA PRO A 26 -28.53 1.59 5.33
C PRO A 26 -28.66 0.27 4.57
N ASN A 27 -28.27 0.23 3.29
CA ASN A 27 -28.31 -0.95 2.44
C ASN A 27 -26.94 -1.66 2.35
N ASP A 28 -25.99 -1.33 3.22
CA ASP A 28 -24.66 -1.96 3.26
C ASP A 28 -24.56 -2.91 4.46
N ASP A 29 -24.60 -4.21 4.18
CA ASP A 29 -24.58 -5.26 5.20
C ASP A 29 -23.19 -5.57 5.76
N ARG A 30 -22.13 -5.01 5.16
CA ARG A 30 -20.73 -5.24 5.59
C ARG A 30 -20.47 -4.64 6.96
N GLN A 31 -19.56 -5.25 7.70
CA GLN A 31 -19.11 -4.74 9.00
C GLN A 31 -17.82 -3.95 8.82
N TYR A 32 -17.72 -2.81 9.50
CA TYR A 32 -16.58 -1.90 9.38
C TYR A 32 -15.99 -1.63 10.75
N GLU A 33 -14.67 -1.60 10.82
CA GLU A 33 -13.95 -1.18 12.01
C GLU A 33 -12.84 -0.21 11.62
N TYR A 34 -12.84 0.98 12.23
CA TYR A 34 -11.75 1.94 12.09
C TYR A 34 -10.84 1.85 13.30
N LEU A 35 -9.53 1.81 13.05
CA LEU A 35 -8.52 1.87 14.09
C LEU A 35 -7.29 2.68 13.66
N GLU A 36 -6.64 3.29 14.64
CA GLU A 36 -5.33 3.92 14.48
C GLU A 36 -4.30 3.10 15.24
N LEU A 37 -3.31 2.56 14.51
CA LEU A 37 -2.23 1.78 15.08
C LEU A 37 -1.25 2.66 15.89
N PRO A 38 -0.44 2.09 16.80
CA PRO A 38 0.53 2.86 17.59
C PRO A 38 1.54 3.66 16.74
N ASN A 39 1.82 3.20 15.52
CA ASN A 39 2.67 3.90 14.54
C ASN A 39 1.91 4.98 13.73
N ARG A 40 0.70 5.37 14.15
CA ARG A 40 -0.18 6.35 13.50
C ARG A 40 -0.78 5.91 12.16
N MET A 41 -0.59 4.66 11.75
CA MET A 41 -1.26 4.15 10.56
C MET A 41 -2.76 4.03 10.82
N ARG A 42 -3.55 4.63 9.93
CA ARG A 42 -5.01 4.58 9.96
C ARG A 42 -5.47 3.39 9.13
N VAL A 43 -6.28 2.53 9.72
CA VAL A 43 -6.74 1.28 9.11
C VAL A 43 -8.27 1.26 9.12
N LEU A 44 -8.85 0.86 7.99
CA LEU A 44 -10.27 0.53 7.89
C LEU A 44 -10.38 -0.96 7.56
N LEU A 45 -10.89 -1.74 8.50
CA LEU A 45 -11.23 -3.14 8.28
C LEU A 45 -12.65 -3.22 7.73
N VAL A 46 -12.83 -4.08 6.73
CA VAL A 46 -14.14 -4.38 6.13
C VAL A 46 -14.31 -5.89 6.17
N SER A 47 -15.33 -6.35 6.88
CA SER A 47 -15.70 -7.76 6.93
C SER A 47 -16.96 -7.99 6.12
N ASP A 48 -16.81 -8.80 5.08
CA ASP A 48 -17.87 -9.28 4.21
C ASP A 48 -17.76 -10.82 4.10
N PRO A 49 -18.55 -11.58 4.90
CA PRO A 49 -18.49 -13.04 4.88
C PRO A 49 -18.88 -13.69 3.55
N GLU A 50 -19.61 -12.97 2.68
CA GLU A 50 -20.09 -13.48 1.39
C GLU A 50 -19.16 -13.09 0.22
N ALA A 51 -18.03 -12.42 0.50
CA ALA A 51 -17.12 -11.98 -0.54
C ALA A 51 -16.33 -13.12 -1.18
N ASP A 52 -16.43 -13.24 -2.52
CA ASP A 52 -15.66 -14.21 -3.32
C ASP A 52 -14.14 -13.93 -3.35
N LYS A 53 -13.75 -12.70 -3.01
CA LYS A 53 -12.36 -12.25 -2.92
C LYS A 53 -12.15 -11.38 -1.70
N ALA A 54 -11.01 -11.55 -1.06
CA ALA A 54 -10.45 -10.58 -0.14
C ALA A 54 -9.57 -9.57 -0.89
N ALA A 55 -9.34 -8.42 -0.28
CA ALA A 55 -8.49 -7.38 -0.85
C ALA A 55 -7.80 -6.56 0.24
N ALA A 56 -6.68 -5.95 -0.11
CA ALA A 56 -6.04 -4.93 0.71
C ALA A 56 -5.48 -3.82 -0.17
N ALA A 57 -5.38 -2.63 0.40
CA ALA A 57 -4.76 -1.47 -0.23
C ALA A 57 -4.01 -0.65 0.82
N LEU A 58 -2.89 -0.07 0.42
CA LEU A 58 -2.14 0.88 1.24
C LEU A 58 -1.80 2.11 0.40
N THR A 59 -2.18 3.27 0.93
CA THR A 59 -1.87 4.58 0.35
C THR A 59 -0.84 5.31 1.20
N VAL A 60 0.28 5.65 0.58
CA VAL A 60 1.29 6.55 1.14
C VAL A 60 0.93 7.98 0.71
N GLY A 61 0.84 8.91 1.67
CA GLY A 61 0.51 10.32 1.43
C GLY A 61 1.65 11.15 0.82
N VAL A 62 2.42 10.53 -0.09
CA VAL A 62 3.52 11.12 -0.85
C VAL A 62 3.39 10.62 -2.28
N GLY A 63 3.57 11.49 -3.26
CA GLY A 63 3.56 11.13 -4.67
C GLY A 63 4.49 12.03 -5.48
N SER A 64 4.27 12.10 -6.79
CA SER A 64 5.14 12.81 -7.75
C SER A 64 5.36 14.30 -7.47
N THR A 65 4.48 14.99 -6.73
CA THR A 65 4.74 16.40 -6.36
C THR A 65 5.82 16.55 -5.30
N SER A 66 6.25 15.44 -4.70
CA SER A 66 7.34 15.39 -3.73
C SER A 66 8.66 14.88 -4.35
N ASP A 67 8.70 14.71 -5.67
CA ASP A 67 9.92 14.32 -6.37
C ASP A 67 11.04 15.36 -6.10
N PRO A 68 12.26 14.92 -5.74
CA PRO A 68 13.37 15.83 -5.54
C PRO A 68 13.73 16.58 -6.84
N PRO A 69 14.23 17.82 -6.76
CA PRO A 69 14.72 18.54 -7.94
C PRO A 69 15.77 17.72 -8.72
N GLY A 70 15.56 17.59 -10.03
CA GLY A 70 16.42 16.79 -10.92
C GLY A 70 16.17 15.27 -10.82
N ARG A 71 15.10 14.84 -10.15
CA ARG A 71 14.68 13.43 -10.00
C ARG A 71 13.19 13.27 -10.30
N ASP A 72 12.68 13.97 -11.31
CA ASP A 72 11.29 13.86 -11.73
C ASP A 72 10.93 12.41 -12.07
N GLY A 73 9.80 11.94 -11.55
CA GLY A 73 9.36 10.55 -11.68
C GLY A 73 9.89 9.60 -10.61
N LEU A 74 10.66 10.07 -9.62
CA LEU A 74 11.25 9.20 -8.60
C LEU A 74 10.19 8.48 -7.75
N ALA A 75 9.09 9.14 -7.35
CA ALA A 75 8.02 8.48 -6.61
C ALA A 75 7.39 7.34 -7.41
N HIS A 76 7.18 7.54 -8.71
CA HIS A 76 6.67 6.50 -9.61
C HIS A 76 7.70 5.39 -9.85
N PHE A 77 8.98 5.73 -9.99
CA PHE A 77 10.02 4.73 -10.09
C PHE A 77 10.16 3.89 -8.81
N LEU A 78 10.04 4.54 -7.64
CA LEU A 78 10.03 3.86 -6.34
C LEU A 78 8.87 2.86 -6.25
N GLU A 79 7.69 3.23 -6.75
CA GLU A 79 6.54 2.33 -6.84
C GLU A 79 6.87 1.03 -7.55
N HIS A 80 7.50 1.09 -8.73
CA HIS A 80 7.96 -0.10 -9.46
C HIS A 80 8.96 -0.92 -8.64
N MET A 81 9.93 -0.24 -8.02
CA MET A 81 11.00 -0.91 -7.28
C MET A 81 10.51 -1.67 -6.05
N LEU A 82 9.36 -1.31 -5.45
CA LEU A 82 8.80 -2.07 -4.33
C LEU A 82 8.33 -3.48 -4.72
N PHE A 83 8.01 -3.70 -5.99
CA PHE A 83 7.69 -5.04 -6.50
C PHE A 83 8.95 -5.88 -6.77
N MET A 84 10.15 -5.32 -6.66
CA MET A 84 11.42 -5.97 -7.03
C MET A 84 12.07 -6.74 -5.86
N GLY A 85 11.23 -7.43 -5.09
CA GLY A 85 11.67 -8.27 -3.98
C GLY A 85 11.93 -7.53 -2.66
N THR A 86 11.83 -8.28 -1.58
CA THR A 86 11.98 -7.82 -0.19
C THR A 86 12.92 -8.77 0.57
N GLU A 87 13.40 -8.38 1.74
CA GLU A 87 14.32 -9.25 2.52
C GLU A 87 13.70 -10.63 2.82
N GLN A 88 12.42 -10.67 3.17
CA GLN A 88 11.70 -11.93 3.47
C GLN A 88 11.27 -12.68 2.21
N TYR A 89 10.99 -11.97 1.11
CA TYR A 89 10.60 -12.54 -0.20
C TYR A 89 11.51 -11.97 -1.29
N PRO A 90 12.74 -12.50 -1.44
CA PRO A 90 13.77 -11.88 -2.27
C PRO A 90 13.61 -12.14 -3.77
N ASP A 91 12.80 -13.12 -4.16
CA ASP A 91 12.49 -13.37 -5.56
C ASP A 91 11.52 -12.30 -6.08
N VAL A 92 11.90 -11.61 -7.15
CA VAL A 92 11.16 -10.47 -7.72
C VAL A 92 9.79 -10.86 -8.25
N ASP A 93 9.62 -12.12 -8.65
CA ASP A 93 8.35 -12.59 -9.18
C ASP A 93 7.44 -13.15 -8.08
N ASP A 94 7.95 -13.43 -6.86
CA ASP A 94 7.23 -14.16 -5.80
C ASP A 94 5.87 -13.54 -5.47
N TYR A 95 5.83 -12.22 -5.24
CA TYR A 95 4.59 -11.52 -4.92
C TYR A 95 3.57 -11.64 -6.05
N SER A 96 3.94 -11.24 -7.26
CA SER A 96 2.99 -11.23 -8.40
C SER A 96 2.55 -12.66 -8.77
N ASP A 97 3.45 -13.63 -8.67
CA ASP A 97 3.15 -15.04 -8.91
C ASP A 97 2.21 -15.59 -7.83
N PHE A 98 2.43 -15.25 -6.57
CA PHE A 98 1.58 -15.68 -5.46
C PHE A 98 0.15 -15.15 -5.66
N ILE A 99 0.00 -13.86 -5.95
CA ILE A 99 -1.31 -13.24 -6.22
C ILE A 99 -2.01 -13.95 -7.39
N LYS A 100 -1.34 -14.10 -8.55
CA LYS A 100 -1.90 -14.74 -9.74
C LYS A 100 -2.29 -16.21 -9.51
N LYS A 101 -1.41 -17.00 -8.87
CA LYS A 101 -1.67 -18.43 -8.57
C LYS A 101 -2.89 -18.61 -7.66
N ASN A 102 -3.19 -17.60 -6.84
CA ASN A 102 -4.35 -17.59 -5.94
C ASN A 102 -5.54 -16.81 -6.51
N GLY A 103 -5.62 -16.62 -7.84
CA GLY A 103 -6.79 -16.04 -8.51
C GLY A 103 -6.97 -14.53 -8.27
N GLY A 104 -5.92 -13.88 -7.81
CA GLY A 104 -5.89 -12.46 -7.54
C GLY A 104 -5.30 -11.63 -8.68
N MET A 105 -5.33 -10.32 -8.49
CA MET A 105 -4.54 -9.36 -9.26
C MET A 105 -3.97 -8.29 -8.32
N ASP A 106 -2.81 -7.75 -8.70
CA ASP A 106 -2.14 -6.67 -8.01
C ASP A 106 -1.90 -5.49 -8.96
N ASN A 107 -1.81 -4.28 -8.40
CA ASN A 107 -1.40 -3.10 -9.14
C ASN A 107 -1.01 -1.97 -8.17
N ALA A 108 -0.48 -0.88 -8.72
CA ALA A 108 -0.24 0.37 -8.01
C ALA A 108 -0.44 1.58 -8.93
N PHE A 109 -0.50 2.76 -8.33
CA PHE A 109 -0.38 4.02 -9.06
C PHE A 109 0.19 5.15 -8.20
N THR A 110 0.94 6.03 -8.86
CA THR A 110 1.46 7.27 -8.29
C THR A 110 0.74 8.48 -8.87
N ALA A 111 0.10 9.25 -7.99
CA ALA A 111 -0.53 10.52 -8.29
C ALA A 111 0.35 11.69 -7.82
N GLY A 112 -0.22 12.89 -7.79
CA GLY A 112 0.47 14.08 -7.29
C GLY A 112 0.85 13.93 -5.81
N GLY A 113 -0.15 13.80 -4.94
CA GLY A 113 0.03 13.77 -3.48
C GLY A 113 0.00 12.39 -2.83
N GLN A 114 -0.02 11.30 -3.60
CA GLN A 114 -0.11 9.94 -3.03
C GLN A 114 0.41 8.88 -3.99
N THR A 115 0.81 7.74 -3.43
CA THR A 115 1.05 6.48 -4.13
C THR A 115 0.25 5.38 -3.46
N THR A 116 -0.51 4.62 -4.23
CA THR A 116 -1.39 3.55 -3.70
C THR A 116 -1.02 2.22 -4.31
N TYR A 117 -0.88 1.21 -3.47
CA TYR A 117 -0.65 -0.19 -3.85
C TYR A 117 -1.85 -1.01 -3.40
N TYR A 118 -2.27 -1.98 -4.19
CA TYR A 118 -3.44 -2.79 -3.85
C TYR A 118 -3.40 -4.15 -4.54
N PHE A 119 -4.12 -5.10 -3.94
CA PHE A 119 -4.38 -6.40 -4.53
C PHE A 119 -5.75 -6.92 -4.15
N ASP A 120 -6.27 -7.82 -4.96
CA ASP A 120 -7.33 -8.75 -4.57
C ASP A 120 -6.80 -10.19 -4.62
N ILE A 121 -7.44 -11.09 -3.88
CA ILE A 121 -7.04 -12.50 -3.79
C ILE A 121 -8.19 -13.36 -3.27
N LYS A 122 -8.11 -14.69 -3.43
CA LYS A 122 -9.01 -15.61 -2.74
C LYS A 122 -8.93 -15.45 -1.20
N PRO A 123 -10.06 -15.47 -0.47
CA PRO A 123 -10.09 -15.21 0.97
C PRO A 123 -9.11 -16.07 1.78
N GLU A 124 -8.93 -17.35 1.40
CA GLU A 124 -8.06 -18.29 2.13
C GLU A 124 -6.57 -17.96 2.01
N ALA A 125 -6.20 -17.14 1.02
CA ALA A 125 -4.83 -16.72 0.77
C ALA A 125 -4.54 -15.26 1.23
N LEU A 126 -5.51 -14.59 1.88
CA LEU A 126 -5.37 -13.21 2.31
C LEU A 126 -4.17 -12.99 3.24
N GLU A 127 -4.04 -13.79 4.29
CA GLU A 127 -2.98 -13.60 5.29
C GLU A 127 -1.57 -13.73 4.67
N PRO A 128 -1.24 -14.79 3.90
CA PRO A 128 0.06 -14.86 3.23
C PRO A 128 0.28 -13.82 2.13
N ALA A 129 -0.78 -13.29 1.51
CA ALA A 129 -0.67 -12.18 0.55
C ALA A 129 -0.36 -10.87 1.26
N LEU A 130 -1.06 -10.62 2.37
CA LEU A 130 -0.89 -9.41 3.18
C LEU A 130 0.49 -9.37 3.83
N ASP A 131 1.04 -10.53 4.25
CA ASP A 131 2.40 -10.61 4.78
C ASP A 131 3.43 -10.17 3.72
N ARG A 132 3.35 -10.72 2.50
CA ARG A 132 4.22 -10.29 1.38
C ARG A 132 4.06 -8.81 1.05
N PHE A 133 2.81 -8.34 0.99
CA PHE A 133 2.49 -6.95 0.70
C PHE A 133 3.05 -6.00 1.75
N ALA A 134 2.99 -6.37 3.03
CA ALA A 134 3.53 -5.57 4.13
C ALA A 134 5.05 -5.37 3.99
N GLN A 135 5.79 -6.35 3.47
CA GLN A 135 7.25 -6.26 3.32
C GLN A 135 7.69 -5.14 2.37
N PHE A 136 6.84 -4.71 1.44
CA PHE A 136 7.13 -3.55 0.56
C PHE A 136 7.42 -2.29 1.37
N PHE A 137 6.80 -2.17 2.55
CA PHE A 137 6.86 -0.99 3.41
C PHE A 137 7.79 -1.19 4.62
N ILE A 138 8.40 -2.37 4.75
CA ILE A 138 9.28 -2.72 5.88
C ILE A 138 10.73 -2.82 5.40
N ALA A 139 11.01 -3.69 4.42
CA ALA A 139 12.37 -4.01 3.99
C ALA A 139 12.43 -4.40 2.50
N PRO A 140 12.14 -3.46 1.58
CA PRO A 140 12.35 -3.68 0.15
C PRO A 140 13.84 -3.74 -0.18
N LEU A 141 14.25 -4.64 -1.11
CA LEU A 141 15.67 -4.85 -1.41
C LEU A 141 16.31 -3.70 -2.17
N MET A 142 15.54 -3.00 -3.01
CA MET A 142 16.05 -1.93 -3.89
C MET A 142 17.27 -2.35 -4.71
N ASP A 143 17.24 -3.58 -5.21
CA ASP A 143 18.41 -4.20 -5.83
C ASP A 143 18.81 -3.48 -7.13
N ALA A 144 20.06 -3.00 -7.16
CA ALA A 144 20.64 -2.26 -8.27
C ALA A 144 20.58 -3.01 -9.61
N ARG A 145 20.50 -4.35 -9.59
CA ARG A 145 20.38 -5.19 -10.78
C ARG A 145 19.10 -4.93 -11.57
N TYR A 146 18.03 -4.51 -10.91
CA TYR A 146 16.72 -4.25 -11.56
C TYR A 146 16.50 -2.78 -11.90
N VAL A 147 17.34 -1.86 -11.40
CA VAL A 147 17.17 -0.42 -11.60
C VAL A 147 17.08 -0.03 -13.07
N GLU A 148 18.02 -0.48 -13.91
CA GLU A 148 17.98 -0.13 -15.34
C GLU A 148 16.80 -0.78 -16.06
N ARG A 149 16.41 -2.00 -15.67
CA ARG A 149 15.24 -2.68 -16.22
C ARG A 149 13.96 -1.89 -15.91
N GLU A 150 13.76 -1.51 -14.66
CA GLU A 150 12.56 -0.77 -14.25
C GLU A 150 12.54 0.66 -14.79
N LYS A 151 13.71 1.31 -14.97
CA LYS A 151 13.78 2.59 -15.70
C LYS A 151 13.29 2.45 -17.14
N HIS A 152 13.65 1.37 -17.83
CA HIS A 152 13.15 1.11 -19.19
C HIS A 152 11.65 0.81 -19.21
N ALA A 153 11.11 0.17 -18.17
CA ALA A 153 9.67 -0.05 -18.01
C ALA A 153 8.92 1.29 -17.86
N VAL A 154 9.37 2.15 -16.95
CA VAL A 154 8.80 3.49 -16.73
C VAL A 154 8.88 4.35 -18.00
N GLU A 155 10.01 4.32 -18.72
CA GLU A 155 10.14 5.02 -19.99
C GLU A 155 9.14 4.49 -21.02
N SER A 156 8.98 3.17 -21.13
CA SER A 156 8.01 2.55 -22.03
C SER A 156 6.58 3.02 -21.73
N GLU A 157 6.21 3.11 -20.45
CA GLU A 157 4.90 3.64 -20.05
C GLU A 157 4.70 5.11 -20.42
N TYR A 158 5.74 5.92 -20.23
CA TYR A 158 5.71 7.32 -20.64
C TYR A 158 5.51 7.45 -22.15
N GLN A 159 6.27 6.68 -22.95
CA GLN A 159 6.17 6.66 -24.41
C GLN A 159 4.76 6.27 -24.88
N LEU A 160 4.15 5.25 -24.26
CA LEU A 160 2.77 4.83 -24.57
C LEU A 160 1.74 5.94 -24.31
N LYS A 161 2.01 6.85 -23.37
CA LYS A 161 1.10 7.93 -22.97
C LYS A 161 1.42 9.28 -23.60
N LEU A 162 2.42 9.39 -24.49
CA LEU A 162 2.80 10.66 -25.13
C LEU A 162 1.68 11.31 -25.95
N LYS A 163 0.82 10.49 -26.56
CA LYS A 163 -0.32 10.94 -27.39
C LYS A 163 -1.64 10.98 -26.63
N ASP A 164 -1.62 10.72 -25.32
CA ASP A 164 -2.81 10.82 -24.48
C ASP A 164 -3.11 12.30 -24.20
N ASP A 165 -4.26 12.79 -24.68
CA ASP A 165 -4.61 14.21 -24.56
C ASP A 165 -4.81 14.64 -23.11
N THR A 166 -5.29 13.75 -22.23
CA THR A 166 -5.44 14.05 -20.80
C THR A 166 -4.08 14.34 -20.16
N ARG A 167 -3.07 13.52 -20.47
CA ARG A 167 -1.69 13.70 -20.01
C ARG A 167 -1.06 14.94 -20.60
N ARG A 168 -1.27 15.21 -21.90
CA ARG A 168 -0.74 16.40 -22.59
C ARG A 168 -1.31 17.69 -22.00
N ILE A 169 -2.63 17.75 -21.78
CA ILE A 169 -3.30 18.88 -21.14
C ILE A 169 -2.78 19.06 -19.72
N GLY A 170 -2.68 17.99 -18.93
CA GLY A 170 -2.16 18.06 -17.57
C GLY A 170 -0.70 18.56 -17.50
N ALA A 171 0.15 18.13 -18.44
CA ALA A 171 1.53 18.61 -18.54
C ALA A 171 1.60 20.11 -18.90
N ALA A 172 0.81 20.55 -19.88
CA ALA A 172 0.73 21.95 -20.27
C ALA A 172 0.22 22.84 -19.12
N GLN A 173 -0.80 22.38 -18.39
CA GLN A 173 -1.32 23.07 -17.21
C GLN A 173 -0.25 23.22 -16.12
N LYS A 174 0.47 22.13 -15.78
CA LYS A 174 1.55 22.18 -14.79
C LYS A 174 2.63 23.22 -15.15
N GLN A 175 3.06 23.25 -16.41
CA GLN A 175 4.04 24.23 -16.90
C GLN A 175 3.50 25.67 -16.88
N SER A 176 2.19 25.86 -17.11
CA SER A 176 1.58 27.19 -17.12
C SER A 176 1.36 27.79 -15.73
N TYR A 177 1.18 26.96 -14.70
CA TYR A 177 0.88 27.41 -13.34
C TYR A 177 2.13 27.67 -12.48
N ASN A 178 3.28 27.11 -12.84
CA ASN A 178 4.56 27.32 -12.14
C ASN A 178 5.73 27.27 -13.14
N PRO A 179 5.98 28.36 -13.88
CA PRO A 179 7.00 28.43 -14.92
C PRO A 179 8.45 28.37 -14.41
#